data_AF-A0A0C1FET5-F1
#
_entry.id   AF-A0A0C1FET5-F1
#
_cell.length_a   1.000
_cell.length_b   1.000
_cell.length_c   1.000
_cell.angle_alpha   90.00
_cell.angle_beta   90.00
_cell.angle_gamma   90.00
#
_symmetry.space_group_name_H-M   'P 1'
#
loop_
_entity.id
_entity.type
_entity.pdbx_description
1 polymer ?
#
loop_
_entity_poly.entity_id
_entity_poly.type
_entity_poly.pdbx_seq_one_letter_code
_entity_poly.pdbx_strand_id
1 'polypeptide(L)'
;MTNPFGNIDFKLLLEYVKNLSVAQKKELLQVLNQSELHLVNEEEVAYVKTPSTDISFDEQWDESLSVSEFKAEAIKHINSLPWK
;
A
#
# COMPACT_ATOMS: atom_id res chain seq x y z
N MET A 1 1.88 5.08 -8.82
CA MET A 1 0.43 5.24 -9.01
C MET A 1 -0.03 6.37 -8.10
N THR A 2 -0.62 7.43 -8.65
CA THR A 2 -1.17 8.56 -7.88
C THR A 2 -2.47 8.13 -7.23
N ASN A 3 -2.60 8.31 -5.91
CA ASN A 3 -3.85 8.08 -5.21
C ASN A 3 -4.93 9.01 -5.82
N PRO A 4 -6.01 8.48 -6.43
CA PRO A 4 -7.06 9.30 -7.06
C PRO A 4 -7.83 10.16 -6.05
N PHE A 5 -7.61 9.93 -4.75
CA PHE A 5 -8.25 10.64 -3.65
C PHE A 5 -7.31 11.60 -2.90
N GLY A 6 -6.06 11.77 -3.35
CA GLY A 6 -5.04 12.58 -2.65
C GLY A 6 -5.33 14.07 -2.54
N ASN A 7 -6.36 14.58 -3.22
CA ASN A 7 -6.80 15.99 -3.21
C ASN A 7 -8.33 16.12 -3.07
N ILE A 8 -8.99 15.18 -2.39
CA ILE A 8 -10.43 15.33 -2.11
C ILE A 8 -10.63 16.20 -0.88
N ASP A 9 -11.32 17.33 -1.05
CA ASP A 9 -11.85 18.09 0.06
C ASP A 9 -13.19 17.48 0.56
N PHE A 10 -13.59 17.83 1.78
CA PHE A 10 -14.83 17.31 2.37
C PHE A 10 -16.07 17.65 1.52
N LYS A 11 -16.03 18.73 0.74
CA LYS A 11 -17.15 19.17 -0.10
C LYS A 11 -17.33 18.25 -1.31
N LEU A 12 -16.25 17.89 -1.99
CA LEU A 12 -16.22 16.89 -3.07
C LEU A 12 -16.68 15.53 -2.57
N LEU A 13 -16.25 15.11 -1.38
CA LEU A 13 -16.71 13.86 -0.76
C LEU A 13 -18.25 13.83 -0.63
N LEU A 14 -18.85 14.92 -0.14
CA LEU A 14 -20.30 15.03 -0.01
C LEU A 14 -21.02 14.96 -1.36
N GLU A 15 -20.45 15.55 -2.41
CA GLU A 15 -21.02 15.46 -3.76
C GLU A 15 -20.99 14.02 -4.30
N TYR A 16 -19.89 13.30 -4.10
CA TYR A 16 -19.80 11.88 -4.47
C TYR A 16 -20.85 11.04 -3.74
N VAL A 17 -21.00 11.23 -2.43
CA VAL A 17 -22.00 10.50 -1.62
C VAL A 17 -23.43 10.77 -2.10
N LYS A 18 -23.75 12.01 -2.49
CA LYS A 18 -25.07 12.37 -3.03
C LYS A 18 -25.39 11.65 -4.34
N ASN A 19 -24.37 11.50 -5.19
CA ASN A 19 -24.47 10.88 -6.52
C ASN A 19 -24.43 9.34 -6.50
N LEU A 20 -24.26 8.70 -5.34
CA LEU A 20 -24.31 7.25 -5.23
C LEU A 20 -25.70 6.70 -5.59
N SER A 21 -25.70 5.52 -6.22
CA SER A 21 -26.91 4.74 -6.45
C SER A 21 -27.53 4.26 -5.12
N VAL A 22 -28.79 3.84 -5.17
CA VAL A 22 -29.51 3.33 -3.98
C VAL A 22 -28.79 2.11 -3.37
N ALA A 23 -28.22 1.23 -4.20
CA ALA A 23 -27.46 0.07 -3.75
C ALA A 23 -26.17 0.48 -3.01
N GLN A 24 -25.41 1.40 -3.59
CA GLN A 24 -24.16 1.90 -2.99
C GLN A 24 -24.42 2.68 -1.68
N LYS A 25 -25.52 3.43 -1.59
CA LYS A 25 -25.93 4.10 -0.36
C LYS A 25 -26.25 3.10 0.75
N LYS A 26 -26.87 1.96 0.41
CA LYS A 26 -27.18 0.90 1.36
C LYS A 26 -25.90 0.23 1.89
N GLU A 27 -24.93 -0.04 1.02
CA GLU A 27 -23.61 -0.56 1.41
C GLU A 27 -22.85 0.43 2.28
N LEU A 28 -22.83 1.71 1.91
CA LEU A 28 -22.19 2.76 2.71
C LEU A 28 -22.80 2.85 4.11
N LEU A 29 -24.13 2.82 4.22
CA LEU A 29 -24.82 2.79 5.52
C LEU A 29 -24.52 1.52 6.30
N GLN A 30 -24.35 0.38 5.65
CA GLN A 30 -23.97 -0.86 6.31
C GLN A 30 -22.57 -0.75 6.93
N VAL A 31 -21.61 -0.18 6.20
CA VAL A 31 -20.25 0.08 6.70
C VAL A 31 -20.26 1.11 7.82
N LEU A 32 -20.97 2.23 7.68
CA LEU A 32 -21.03 3.28 8.69
C LEU A 32 -21.78 2.87 9.97
N ASN A 33 -22.75 1.95 9.87
CA ASN A 33 -23.49 1.44 11.02
C ASN A 33 -22.81 0.23 11.69
N GLN A 34 -21.73 -0.31 11.13
CA GLN A 34 -20.90 -1.27 11.85
C GLN A 34 -20.25 -0.53 13.02
N SER A 35 -20.54 -0.99 14.25
CA SER A 35 -20.07 -0.37 15.50
C SER A 35 -18.54 -0.41 15.64
N GLU A 36 -17.88 -1.24 14.84
CA GLU A 36 -16.44 -1.38 14.74
C GLU A 36 -16.03 -1.17 13.28
N LEU A 37 -15.91 0.10 12.87
CA LEU A 37 -15.05 0.41 11.74
C LEU A 37 -13.62 0.05 12.19
N HIS A 38 -13.02 -0.96 11.56
CA HIS A 38 -11.62 -1.28 11.80
C HIS A 38 -10.80 -0.01 11.60
N LEU A 39 -10.28 0.55 12.69
CA LEU A 39 -9.25 1.58 12.63
C LEU A 39 -8.10 0.99 11.83
N VAL A 40 -7.85 1.53 10.64
CA VAL A 40 -6.61 1.25 9.95
C VAL A 40 -5.53 1.92 10.79
N ASN A 41 -4.89 1.14 11.66
CA ASN A 41 -3.65 1.56 12.30
C ASN A 41 -2.64 1.73 11.18
N GLU A 42 -2.24 2.97 10.88
CA GLU A 42 -1.25 3.26 9.85
C GLU A 42 0.05 2.46 10.08
N GLU A 43 0.37 2.15 11.34
CA GLU A 43 1.47 1.29 11.77
C GLU A 43 1.40 -0.17 11.26
N GLU A 44 0.21 -0.69 10.94
CA GLU A 44 0.03 -2.05 10.45
C GLU A 44 0.18 -2.18 8.92
N VAL A 45 0.26 -1.05 8.21
CA VAL A 45 0.50 -1.02 6.77
C VAL A 45 1.93 -1.51 6.51
N ALA A 46 2.10 -2.52 5.65
CA ALA A 46 3.38 -3.20 5.41
C ALA A 46 4.54 -2.27 5.00
N TYR A 47 4.25 -1.08 4.48
CA TYR A 47 5.27 -0.05 4.17
C TYR A 47 5.78 0.70 5.40
N VAL A 48 5.09 0.61 6.55
CA VAL A 48 5.50 1.14 7.86
C VAL A 48 6.18 0.06 8.71
N LYS A 49 5.96 -1.22 8.40
CA LYS A 49 6.60 -2.40 9.03
C LYS A 49 8.06 -2.63 8.59
N THR A 50 8.82 -1.62 8.21
CA THR A 50 10.25 -1.70 8.48
C THR A 50 10.42 -1.31 9.94
N PRO A 51 10.65 -2.25 10.87
CA PRO A 51 11.02 -1.87 12.22
C PRO A 51 12.23 -0.95 12.09
N SER A 52 12.13 0.26 12.66
CA SER A 52 13.28 1.09 12.99
C SER A 52 14.09 0.45 14.12
N THR A 53 14.33 -0.86 14.03
CA THR A 53 15.57 -1.42 14.55
C THR A 53 16.68 -0.60 13.91
N ASP A 54 17.65 -0.18 14.71
CA ASP A 54 18.92 0.41 14.28
C ASP A 54 19.61 -0.51 13.26
N ILE A 55 19.11 -0.51 12.02
CA ILE A 55 19.79 -1.10 10.90
C ILE A 55 20.48 0.10 10.26
N SER A 56 21.78 0.22 10.55
CA SER A 56 22.59 1.28 9.96
C SER A 56 22.48 1.17 8.44
N PHE A 57 22.15 2.28 7.78
CA PHE A 57 22.16 2.36 6.33
C PHE A 57 23.51 1.87 5.78
N ASP A 58 24.61 2.19 6.48
CA ASP A 58 25.95 1.80 6.10
C ASP A 58 26.16 0.28 6.18
N GLU A 59 25.57 -0.41 7.17
CA GLU A 59 25.66 -1.87 7.27
C GLU A 59 24.88 -2.55 6.13
N GLN A 60 23.69 -2.07 5.79
CA GLN A 60 22.94 -2.59 4.63
C GLN A 60 23.62 -2.26 3.30
N TRP A 61 24.28 -1.11 3.23
CA TRP A 61 25.00 -0.69 2.04
C TRP A 61 26.28 -1.52 1.83
N ASP A 62 26.98 -1.87 2.91
CA ASP A 62 28.14 -2.77 2.86
C ASP A 62 27.75 -4.22 2.55
N GLU A 63 26.56 -4.66 2.99
CA GLU A 63 25.99 -5.96 2.63
C GLU A 63 25.27 -5.97 1.26
N SER A 64 25.15 -4.81 0.61
CA SER A 64 24.47 -4.71 -0.69
C SER A 64 25.29 -5.34 -1.80
N LEU A 65 24.59 -6.07 -2.68
CA LEU A 65 25.19 -6.66 -3.86
C LEU A 65 25.75 -5.58 -4.78
N SER A 66 26.93 -5.83 -5.35
CA SER A 66 27.41 -5.03 -6.46
C SER A 66 26.43 -5.09 -7.64
N VAL A 67 26.46 -4.07 -8.50
CA VAL A 67 25.60 -3.99 -9.69
C VAL A 67 25.71 -5.25 -10.56
N SER A 68 26.90 -5.84 -10.65
CA SER A 68 27.15 -7.10 -11.36
C SER A 68 26.45 -8.30 -10.71
N GLU A 69 26.51 -8.40 -9.38
CA GLU A 69 25.92 -9.51 -8.63
C GLU A 69 24.39 -9.42 -8.62
N PHE A 70 23.86 -8.22 -8.44
CA PHE A 70 22.42 -7.97 -8.58
C PHE A 70 21.91 -8.38 -9.96
N LYS A 71 22.63 -8.01 -11.02
CA LYS A 71 22.27 -8.39 -12.40
C LYS A 71 22.28 -9.91 -12.61
N ALA A 72 23.26 -10.61 -12.05
CA ALA A 72 23.34 -12.06 -12.14
C ALA A 72 22.18 -12.75 -11.42
N GLU A 73 21.85 -12.31 -10.20
CA GLU A 73 20.77 -12.88 -9.41
C GLU A 73 19.39 -12.55 -10.00
N ALA A 74 19.21 -11.34 -10.55
CA ALA A 74 17.99 -10.97 -11.27
C ALA A 74 17.77 -11.83 -12.52
N ILE A 75 18.82 -12.10 -13.30
CA ILE A 75 18.74 -12.99 -14.47
C ILE A 75 18.40 -14.43 -14.03
N LYS A 76 19.04 -14.93 -12.96
CA LYS A 76 18.75 -16.24 -12.38
C LYS A 76 17.29 -16.35 -11.93
N HIS A 77 16.78 -15.31 -11.26
CA HIS A 77 15.38 -15.25 -10.85
C HIS A 77 14.43 -15.25 -12.06
N ILE A 78 14.69 -14.40 -13.06
CA ILE A 78 13.91 -14.37 -14.32
C ILE A 78 13.91 -15.74 -15.03
N ASN A 79 15.03 -16.46 -14.99
CA ASN A 79 15.15 -17.80 -15.56
C ASN A 79 14.41 -18.88 -14.76
N SER A 80 14.16 -18.65 -13.46
CA SER A 80 13.45 -19.59 -12.59
C SER A 80 11.92 -19.46 -12.67
N LEU A 81 11.41 -18.43 -13.32
CA LEU A 81 9.97 -18.17 -13.39
C LEU A 81 9.30 -19.13 -14.38
N PRO A 82 8.10 -19.66 -14.03
CA PRO A 82 7.47 -20.80 -14.70
C PRO A 82 6.84 -20.47 -16.06
N TRP A 83 6.95 -19.22 -16.51
CA TRP A 83 6.39 -18.72 -17.76
C TRP A 83 7.41 -18.67 -18.92
N LYS A 84 8.56 -19.33 -18.75
CA LYS A 84 9.52 -19.61 -19.83
C LYS A 84 9.22 -20.93 -20.53
#